data_AF-A0A160MCS0-F1
#
_entry.id   AF-A0A160MCS0-F1
#
_cell.length_a   1.000
_cell.length_b   1.000
_cell.length_c   1.000
_cell.angle_alpha   90.00
_cell.angle_beta   90.00
_cell.angle_gamma   90.00
#
_symmetry.space_group_name_H-M   'P 1'
#
loop_
_entity.id
_entity.type
_entity.pdbx_description
1 polymer ?
#
loop_
_entity_poly.entity_id
_entity_poly.type
_entity_poly.pdbx_seq_one_letter_code
_entity_poly.pdbx_strand_id
1 'polypeptide(L)'
;MVMKTMNMMVEKDVKFMNVLDAKIINTQYGIETYLDLLKNVEVKDIQYVTETASFYENTIGLEYFRLRNENYYNSEKRYFKMRMNSDLNAITIIETKAESLFAVKNEFERSATKELIGEWLIKSNAFRKVLKVKHIFLIGRCITEIEAEVK
;
A
#
# COMPACT_ATOMS: atom_id res chain seq x y z
N MET A 1 -15.04 -1.83 -58.52
CA MET A 1 -15.49 -2.76 -57.46
C MET A 1 -14.66 -4.03 -57.62
N VAL A 2 -13.68 -4.40 -56.80
CA VAL A 2 -13.32 -4.08 -55.40
C VAL A 2 -11.79 -3.97 -55.32
N MET A 3 -11.27 -2.88 -54.75
CA MET A 3 -9.87 -2.82 -54.29
C MET A 3 -9.71 -3.84 -53.16
N LYS A 4 -8.85 -4.84 -53.35
CA LYS A 4 -8.42 -5.74 -52.30
C LYS A 4 -7.21 -5.08 -51.62
N THR A 5 -7.47 -4.31 -50.57
CA THR A 5 -6.45 -3.63 -49.79
C THR A 5 -5.51 -4.64 -49.14
N MET A 6 -4.21 -4.39 -49.28
CA MET A 6 -3.10 -5.14 -48.68
C MET A 6 -3.24 -5.22 -47.15
N ASN A 7 -3.28 -6.43 -46.60
CA ASN A 7 -2.94 -6.68 -45.21
C ASN A 7 -1.43 -6.49 -45.05
N MET A 8 -1.01 -5.34 -44.54
CA MET A 8 0.35 -5.15 -44.02
C MET A 8 0.37 -5.50 -42.54
N MET A 9 1.28 -6.41 -42.20
CA MET A 9 1.75 -6.68 -40.84
C MET A 9 1.95 -5.39 -40.04
N VAL A 10 1.34 -5.34 -38.86
CA VAL A 10 1.92 -4.63 -37.71
C VAL A 10 1.86 -5.60 -36.54
N GLU A 11 2.84 -6.50 -36.51
CA GLU A 11 3.38 -7.01 -35.25
C GLU A 11 3.92 -5.78 -34.49
N LYS A 12 3.18 -5.34 -33.47
CA LYS A 12 3.74 -4.53 -32.40
C LYS A 12 3.23 -5.08 -31.09
N ASP A 13 4.18 -5.60 -30.33
CA ASP A 13 4.10 -5.93 -28.92
C ASP A 13 3.05 -5.11 -28.19
N VAL A 14 1.92 -5.72 -27.88
CA VAL A 14 1.08 -5.27 -26.78
C VAL A 14 1.90 -5.53 -25.53
N LYS A 15 2.76 -4.58 -25.16
CA LYS A 15 3.27 -4.46 -23.79
C LYS A 15 2.04 -4.55 -22.91
N PHE A 16 1.92 -5.63 -22.14
CA PHE A 16 0.94 -5.73 -21.05
C PHE A 16 1.01 -4.41 -20.29
N MET A 17 -0.02 -3.58 -20.45
CA MET A 17 -0.14 -2.36 -19.67
C MET A 17 -0.37 -2.87 -18.25
N ASN A 18 0.68 -2.89 -17.42
CA ASN A 18 0.54 -3.12 -15.99
C ASN A 18 -0.42 -2.03 -15.51
N VAL A 19 -1.70 -2.39 -15.34
CA VAL A 19 -2.71 -1.47 -14.85
C VAL A 19 -2.24 -1.03 -13.48
N LEU A 20 -1.85 0.24 -13.38
CA LEU A 20 -1.40 0.81 -12.14
C LEU A 20 -2.63 0.96 -11.25
N ASP A 21 -2.74 0.12 -10.23
CA ASP A 21 -3.84 0.22 -9.28
C ASP A 21 -3.64 1.44 -8.37
N ALA A 22 -4.73 2.14 -8.11
CA ALA A 22 -4.74 3.39 -7.36
C ALA A 22 -5.95 3.46 -6.44
N LYS A 23 -5.73 3.99 -5.23
CA LYS A 23 -6.80 4.34 -4.30
C LYS A 23 -6.82 5.83 -4.05
N ILE A 24 -8.04 6.36 -3.97
CA ILE A 24 -8.29 7.78 -3.79
C ILE A 24 -9.07 7.96 -2.50
N ILE A 25 -8.60 8.89 -1.66
CA ILE A 25 -9.31 9.33 -0.45
C ILE A 25 -9.56 10.83 -0.57
N ASN A 26 -10.83 11.21 -0.50
CA ASN A 26 -11.20 12.62 -0.40
C ASN A 26 -11.04 13.05 1.06
N THR A 27 -10.24 14.09 1.28
CA THR A 27 -10.05 14.70 2.60
C THR A 27 -10.52 16.16 2.56
N GLN A 28 -10.79 16.74 3.72
CA GLN A 28 -11.02 18.17 3.92
C GLN A 28 -9.86 19.03 3.40
N TYR A 29 -8.69 18.42 3.23
CA TYR A 29 -7.46 19.01 2.75
C TYR A 29 -7.15 18.64 1.30
N GLY A 30 -8.13 18.14 0.52
CA GLY A 30 -7.97 17.78 -0.88
C GLY A 30 -7.95 16.28 -1.14
N ILE A 31 -7.62 15.90 -2.37
CA ILE A 31 -7.70 14.52 -2.84
C ILE A 31 -6.33 13.86 -2.64
N GLU A 32 -6.28 12.80 -1.84
CA GLU A 32 -5.09 11.96 -1.67
C GLU A 32 -5.16 10.76 -2.62
N THR A 33 -4.11 10.57 -3.44
CA THR A 33 -4.00 9.46 -4.39
C THR A 33 -2.82 8.58 -4.03
N TYR A 34 -3.11 7.31 -3.78
CA TYR A 34 -2.17 6.26 -3.41
C TYR A 34 -2.00 5.34 -4.61
N LEU A 35 -0.75 5.09 -5.04
CA LEU A 35 -0.45 4.23 -6.20
C LEU A 35 0.28 2.96 -5.73
N ASP A 36 -0.10 1.79 -6.25
CA ASP A 36 0.54 0.50 -5.95
C ASP A 36 1.89 0.35 -6.65
N LEU A 37 2.86 1.17 -6.24
CA LEU A 37 4.23 1.15 -6.75
C LEU A 37 5.21 0.80 -5.64
N LEU A 38 6.20 -0.04 -5.96
CA LEU A 38 7.28 -0.43 -5.02
C LEU A 38 7.97 0.78 -4.39
N LYS A 39 8.24 1.82 -5.16
CA LYS A 39 8.92 3.03 -4.68
C LYS A 39 8.10 3.82 -3.64
N ASN A 40 6.77 3.65 -3.64
CA ASN A 40 5.85 4.40 -2.78
C ASN A 40 5.66 3.73 -1.41
N VAL A 41 6.14 2.49 -1.24
CA VAL A 41 6.05 1.75 0.01
C VAL A 41 7.45 1.54 0.57
N GLU A 42 7.63 1.90 1.83
CA GLU A 42 8.90 1.76 2.52
C GLU A 42 8.71 1.06 3.87
N VAL A 43 9.65 0.20 4.25
CA VAL A 43 9.77 -0.32 5.62
C VAL A 43 11.00 0.33 6.24
N LYS A 44 10.79 1.15 7.28
CA LYS A 44 11.82 1.98 7.92
C LYS A 44 12.46 1.31 9.14
N ASP A 45 11.65 0.65 9.95
CA ASP A 45 12.10 0.01 11.20
C ASP A 45 11.34 -1.30 11.42
N ILE A 46 12.02 -2.27 12.04
CA ILE A 46 11.52 -3.60 12.33
C ILE A 46 11.89 -3.94 13.77
N GLN A 47 10.90 -4.16 14.62
CA GLN A 47 11.08 -4.65 15.97
C GLN A 47 10.57 -6.09 16.05
N TYR A 48 11.42 -6.97 16.58
CA TYR A 48 11.12 -8.39 16.75
C TYR A 48 10.59 -8.68 18.15
N VAL A 49 9.89 -9.81 18.25
CA VAL A 49 9.51 -10.39 19.53
C VAL A 49 10.77 -10.64 20.36
N THR A 50 10.75 -10.13 21.59
CA THR A 50 11.80 -10.36 22.60
C THR A 50 11.13 -10.95 23.85
N GLU A 51 11.92 -11.38 24.84
CA GLU A 51 11.39 -11.82 26.15
C GLU A 51 10.46 -10.77 26.80
N THR A 52 10.61 -9.49 26.45
CA THR A 52 9.83 -8.37 26.97
C THR A 52 8.75 -7.84 26.02
N ALA A 53 8.76 -8.22 24.74
CA ALA A 53 7.82 -7.71 23.74
C ALA A 53 7.22 -8.88 22.97
N SER A 54 5.94 -9.17 23.20
CA SER A 54 5.19 -10.27 22.61
C SER A 54 4.59 -9.94 21.23
N PHE A 55 5.12 -8.93 20.54
CA PHE A 55 4.62 -8.46 19.26
C PHE A 55 5.74 -8.10 18.29
N TYR A 56 5.48 -8.29 16.99
CA TYR A 56 6.31 -7.77 15.92
C TYR A 56 5.80 -6.38 15.53
N GLU A 57 6.70 -5.41 15.32
CA GLU A 57 6.32 -4.09 14.82
C GLU A 57 7.13 -3.70 13.59
N ASN A 58 6.46 -3.09 12.62
CA ASN A 58 7.11 -2.52 11.45
C ASN A 58 6.64 -1.10 11.25
N THR A 59 7.55 -0.17 11.03
CA THR A 59 7.20 1.19 10.61
C THR A 59 7.12 1.22 9.09
N ILE A 60 5.94 1.48 8.56
CA ILE A 60 5.64 1.55 7.14
C ILE A 60 5.51 3.00 6.71
N GLY A 61 6.26 3.39 5.70
CA GLY A 61 6.11 4.64 4.97
C GLY A 61 5.25 4.42 3.72
N LEU A 62 4.27 5.28 3.53
CA LEU A 62 3.39 5.30 2.37
C LEU A 62 3.45 6.67 1.71
N GLU A 63 3.81 6.67 0.43
CA GLU A 63 3.83 7.86 -0.41
C GLU A 63 2.49 8.04 -1.12
N TYR A 64 1.96 9.26 -1.08
CA TYR A 64 0.75 9.65 -1.79
C TYR A 64 0.89 11.04 -2.40
N PHE A 65 0.07 11.29 -3.42
CA PHE A 65 -0.03 12.59 -4.06
C PHE A 65 -1.23 13.33 -3.52
N ARG A 66 -1.09 14.63 -3.29
CA ARG A 66 -2.19 15.47 -2.81
C ARG A 66 -2.54 16.51 -3.87
N LEU A 67 -3.80 16.53 -4.26
CA LEU A 67 -4.39 17.50 -5.17
C LEU A 67 -5.25 18.49 -4.39
N ARG A 68 -5.01 19.80 -4.55
CA ARG A 68 -5.88 20.87 -4.02
C ARG A 68 -6.10 21.94 -5.08
N ASN A 69 -7.32 22.42 -5.22
CA ASN A 69 -7.68 23.50 -6.16
C ASN A 69 -7.12 23.22 -7.57
N GLU A 70 -7.26 21.98 -8.05
CA GLU A 70 -6.76 21.51 -9.36
C GLU A 70 -5.23 21.60 -9.57
N ASN A 71 -4.48 22.02 -8.54
CA ASN A 71 -3.04 22.06 -8.54
C ASN A 71 -2.46 20.79 -7.91
N TYR A 72 -1.48 20.21 -8.59
CA TYR A 72 -0.73 19.06 -8.12
C TYR A 72 0.35 19.52 -7.14
N TYR A 73 0.29 19.03 -5.90
CA TYR A 73 1.36 19.23 -4.93
C TYR A 73 2.33 18.04 -5.01
N ASN A 74 3.59 18.27 -4.62
CA ASN A 74 4.59 17.22 -4.49
C ASN A 74 4.05 16.03 -3.67
N SER A 75 4.58 14.84 -3.93
CA SER A 75 4.25 13.68 -3.11
C SER A 75 4.64 13.89 -1.66
N GLU A 76 3.81 13.36 -0.76
CA GLU A 76 4.09 13.30 0.66
C GLU A 76 4.30 11.84 1.06
N LYS A 77 5.35 11.57 1.83
CA LYS A 77 5.54 10.29 2.49
C LYS A 77 5.18 10.43 3.96
N ARG A 78 4.27 9.60 4.43
CA ARG A 78 3.83 9.56 5.84
C ARG A 78 3.87 8.14 6.36
N TYR A 79 3.85 8.01 7.68
CA TYR A 79 4.17 6.75 8.34
C TYR A 79 3.03 6.25 9.23
N PHE A 80 2.99 4.94 9.40
CA PHE A 80 2.23 4.26 10.43
C PHE A 80 3.02 3.05 10.92
N LYS A 81 2.65 2.53 12.08
CA LYS A 81 3.18 1.27 12.62
C LYS A 81 2.19 0.15 12.35
N MET A 82 2.69 -0.96 11.86
CA MET A 82 1.96 -2.21 11.73
C MET A 82 2.46 -3.15 12.83
N ARG A 83 1.60 -3.48 13.79
CA ARG A 83 1.89 -4.42 14.88
C ARG A 83 1.21 -5.75 14.58
N MET A 84 1.96 -6.84 14.68
CA MET A 84 1.44 -8.21 14.62
C MET A 84 1.63 -8.86 15.98
N ASN A 85 0.65 -9.66 16.41
CA ASN A 85 0.84 -10.51 17.57
C ASN A 85 1.82 -11.65 17.27
N SER A 86 2.29 -12.33 18.32
CA SER A 86 3.22 -13.48 18.22
C SER A 86 2.70 -14.58 17.30
N ASP A 87 1.39 -14.79 17.30
CA ASP A 87 0.71 -15.86 16.58
C ASP A 87 0.37 -15.46 15.14
N LEU A 88 0.72 -14.25 14.72
CA LEU A 88 0.60 -13.74 13.35
C LEU A 88 -0.83 -13.76 12.77
N ASN A 89 -1.86 -13.87 13.61
CA ASN A 89 -3.25 -13.89 13.16
C ASN A 89 -3.96 -12.53 13.27
N ALA A 90 -3.32 -11.53 13.86
CA ALA A 90 -3.90 -10.20 14.04
C ALA A 90 -2.90 -9.10 13.67
N ILE A 91 -3.37 -8.14 12.87
CA ILE A 91 -2.64 -6.92 12.53
C ILE A 91 -3.34 -5.73 13.17
N THR A 92 -2.61 -4.94 13.94
CA THR A 92 -3.06 -3.65 14.49
C THR A 92 -2.31 -2.50 13.83
N ILE A 93 -3.05 -1.51 13.35
CA ILE A 93 -2.49 -0.26 12.83
C ILE A 93 -2.34 0.72 13.99
N ILE A 94 -1.12 1.21 14.19
CA ILE A 94 -0.75 2.14 15.25
C ILE A 94 -0.23 3.43 14.61
N GLU A 95 -0.63 4.56 15.15
CA GLU A 95 -0.16 5.86 14.67
C GLU A 95 1.25 6.17 15.19
N THR A 96 2.08 6.75 14.33
CA THR A 96 3.38 7.27 14.74
C THR A 96 3.22 8.61 15.45
N LYS A 97 4.11 8.90 16.41
CA LYS A 97 4.10 10.21 17.09
C LYS A 97 4.50 11.37 16.16
N ALA A 98 5.34 11.07 15.17
CA ALA A 98 5.81 12.02 14.17
C ALA A 98 5.47 11.53 12.76
N GLU A 99 5.23 12.46 11.84
CA GLU A 99 4.97 12.20 10.41
C GLU A 99 3.84 11.18 10.16
N SER A 100 2.86 11.11 11.06
CA SER A 100 1.75 10.16 10.97
C SER A 100 0.91 10.39 9.73
N LEU A 101 0.56 9.31 9.05
CA LEU A 101 -0.39 9.29 7.93
C LEU A 101 -1.78 9.82 8.33
N PHE A 102 -2.08 9.80 9.63
CA PHE A 102 -3.37 10.14 10.21
C PHE A 102 -3.41 11.51 10.92
N ALA A 103 -2.27 12.20 11.04
CA ALA A 103 -2.11 13.38 11.91
C ALA A 103 -3.08 14.53 11.61
N VAL A 104 -3.50 14.69 10.35
CA VAL A 104 -4.38 15.77 9.90
C VAL A 104 -5.74 15.26 9.44
N LYS A 105 -6.09 14.00 9.75
CA LYS A 105 -7.32 13.41 9.23
C LYS A 105 -8.45 13.52 10.26
N ASN A 106 -9.67 13.80 9.83
CA ASN A 106 -10.86 13.67 10.67
C ASN A 106 -11.24 12.18 10.84
N GLU A 107 -12.26 11.88 11.66
CA GLU A 107 -12.64 10.50 11.97
C GLU A 107 -13.02 9.66 10.73
N PHE A 108 -13.77 10.24 9.79
CA PHE A 108 -14.16 9.57 8.55
C PHE A 108 -12.96 9.27 7.66
N GLU A 109 -12.07 10.25 7.49
CA GLU A 109 -10.82 10.11 6.73
C GLU A 109 -9.89 9.07 7.36
N ARG A 110 -9.83 9.03 8.70
CA ARG A 110 -9.05 8.03 9.44
C ARG A 110 -9.62 6.63 9.22
N SER A 111 -10.93 6.48 9.21
CA SER A 111 -11.60 5.21 8.88
C SER A 111 -11.28 4.75 7.46
N ALA A 112 -11.47 5.63 6.47
CA ALA A 112 -11.15 5.34 5.07
C ALA A 112 -9.67 4.99 4.85
N THR A 113 -8.77 5.64 5.60
CA THR A 113 -7.33 5.34 5.53
C THR A 113 -7.01 3.97 6.14
N LYS A 114 -7.68 3.59 7.24
CA LYS A 114 -7.53 2.24 7.81
C LYS A 114 -8.05 1.17 6.86
N GLU A 115 -9.19 1.42 6.21
CA GLU A 115 -9.73 0.54 5.17
C GLU A 115 -8.77 0.41 3.99
N LEU A 116 -8.21 1.53 3.50
CA LEU A 116 -7.17 1.51 2.47
C LEU A 116 -5.99 0.62 2.87
N ILE A 117 -5.50 0.73 4.11
CA ILE A 117 -4.38 -0.09 4.56
C ILE A 117 -4.78 -1.57 4.67
N GLY A 118 -5.89 -1.86 5.34
CA GLY A 118 -6.35 -3.22 5.64
C GLY A 118 -6.78 -3.99 4.39
N GLU A 119 -7.59 -3.37 3.55
CA GLU A 119 -8.23 -4.03 2.41
C GLU A 119 -7.42 -3.93 1.12
N TRP A 120 -6.67 -2.84 0.93
CA TRP A 120 -5.97 -2.62 -0.33
C TRP A 120 -4.46 -2.79 -0.20
N LEU A 121 -3.82 -2.08 0.73
CA LEU A 121 -2.36 -2.06 0.82
C LEU A 121 -1.78 -3.44 1.16
N ILE A 122 -2.35 -4.15 2.15
CA ILE A 122 -1.87 -5.49 2.52
C ILE A 122 -2.02 -6.51 1.38
N LYS A 123 -3.05 -6.33 0.53
CA LYS A 123 -3.31 -7.18 -0.63
C LYS A 123 -2.49 -6.77 -1.86
N SER A 124 -1.86 -5.59 -1.83
CA SER A 124 -1.15 -5.00 -2.98
C SER A 124 0.15 -5.73 -3.33
N ASN A 125 0.49 -5.73 -4.62
CA ASN A 125 1.69 -6.40 -5.10
C ASN A 125 2.96 -5.68 -4.65
N ALA A 126 2.95 -4.35 -4.60
CA ALA A 126 4.10 -3.59 -4.13
C ALA A 126 4.38 -3.87 -2.66
N PHE A 127 3.35 -3.83 -1.83
CA PHE A 127 3.47 -4.05 -0.39
C PHE A 127 3.99 -5.45 -0.07
N ARG A 128 3.42 -6.48 -0.70
CA ARG A 128 3.89 -7.88 -0.55
C ARG A 128 5.35 -8.05 -0.94
N LYS A 129 5.78 -7.41 -2.02
CA LYS A 129 7.18 -7.48 -2.47
C LYS A 129 8.11 -6.76 -1.50
N VAL A 130 7.76 -5.55 -1.03
CA VAL A 130 8.56 -4.81 -0.05
C VAL A 130 8.72 -5.61 1.25
N LEU A 131 7.65 -6.26 1.71
CA LEU A 131 7.71 -7.12 2.89
C LEU A 131 8.52 -8.39 2.66
N LYS A 132 8.35 -9.09 1.53
CA LYS A 132 9.14 -10.30 1.21
C LYS A 132 10.64 -10.02 1.11
N VAL A 133 11.02 -8.89 0.51
CA VAL A 133 12.42 -8.52 0.31
C VAL A 133 13.12 -8.17 1.63
N LYS A 134 12.39 -7.60 2.60
CA LYS A 134 12.94 -7.23 3.91
C LYS A 134 12.66 -8.26 5.03
N HIS A 135 11.78 -9.24 4.80
CA HIS A 135 11.40 -10.29 5.74
C HIS A 135 11.19 -11.63 5.02
N ILE A 136 12.20 -12.50 5.05
CA ILE A 136 12.12 -13.79 4.35
C ILE A 136 11.22 -14.84 5.04
N PHE A 137 10.79 -14.65 6.30
CA PHE A 137 10.11 -15.75 7.01
C PHE A 137 8.82 -15.43 7.80
N LEU A 138 8.74 -14.31 8.52
CA LEU A 138 7.66 -14.13 9.51
C LEU A 138 6.42 -13.42 8.95
N ILE A 139 6.60 -12.32 8.22
CA ILE A 139 5.45 -11.52 7.71
C ILE A 139 4.81 -12.17 6.48
N GLY A 140 5.60 -12.87 5.65
CA GLY A 140 5.07 -13.62 4.52
C GLY A 140 4.06 -14.70 4.93
N ARG A 141 4.24 -15.28 6.13
CA ARG A 141 3.40 -16.34 6.70
C ARG A 141 2.03 -15.81 7.16
N CYS A 142 2.02 -14.65 7.81
CA CYS A 142 0.81 -13.92 8.21
C CYS A 142 -0.08 -13.57 7.00
N ILE A 143 0.51 -13.04 5.92
CA ILE A 143 -0.25 -12.66 4.71
C ILE A 143 -0.87 -13.88 4.05
N THR A 144 -0.17 -15.02 4.00
CA THR A 144 -0.73 -16.27 3.44
C THR A 144 -1.87 -16.85 4.28
N GLU A 145 -1.85 -16.69 5.60
CA GLU A 145 -2.93 -17.17 6.49
C GLU A 145 -4.20 -16.32 6.33
N ILE A 146 -4.07 -14.99 6.20
CA ILE A 146 -5.20 -14.09 5.90
C ILE A 146 -5.88 -14.47 4.57
N GLU A 147 -5.13 -14.92 3.55
CA GLU A 147 -5.71 -15.37 2.28
C GLU A 147 -6.46 -16.71 2.37
N ALA A 148 -6.13 -17.55 3.35
CA ALA A 148 -6.77 -18.86 3.53
C ALA A 148 -8.14 -18.74 4.23
N GLU A 149 -8.35 -17.71 5.06
CA GLU A 149 -9.62 -17.45 5.74
C GLU A 149 -10.64 -16.67 4.88
N VAL A 150 -10.20 -16.05 3.78
CA VAL A 150 -11.04 -15.20 2.91
C VAL A 150 -11.49 -15.95 1.62
N LYS A 151 -11.19 -17.25 1.50
CA LYS A 151 -11.67 -18.12 0.41
C LYS A 151 -12.77 -19.06 0.87
#